data_AF-A0A445FLS1-F1
#
_entry.id   AF-A0A445FLS1-F1
#
_cell.length_a   1.000
_cell.length_b   1.000
_cell.length_c   1.000
_cell.angle_alpha   90.00
_cell.angle_beta   90.00
_cell.angle_gamma   90.00
#
_symmetry.space_group_name_H-M   'P 1'
#
loop_
_entity.id
_entity.type
_entity.pdbx_description
1 polymer ?
#
loop_
_entity_poly.entity_id
_entity_poly.type
_entity_poly.pdbx_seq_one_letter_code
_entity_poly.pdbx_strand_id
1 'polypeptide(L)'
;MSSAGVSTLSVVPTEPLLSPMAFPFPIPSHLSLEDKSIFIYLSFSGSLTPIRVMEWDTIESVKFKIQRSESLPFLTNKQKLVYAGRELARSDSLLKDYGVTDGNVLHLIIKLSDLQVISVKTSCGKEFTFQVERGRDVGYIKRRIARREKQFDDPEEQELVCNGERLEDQRLIDEICCKHNDAVVHLFVRKKHVKVQRRPLELSIVAKDLINKKKNDVNGNTNRRSYDVGKEDTIRKSDVIQRAVPRKPPDRDFILEPVIINPKIELAPAIWNMVNSTYDGLGSGKYPIRSAEGTGGAYFMIDSAGQKYVSVFKPIDEEPMALNNPRGLPLSLDGEGLKKGTRVGQGAFREVAAYVLDHPLSGRRSLFGDGKGFAGVPPTLMVKCLHKSFNYPREFTPKIGSLQMFTENSGSCEDMGPGAFPVKEVHKITVLDIRLANADRHAGNILISKEEDNNQSVLIPIDHGYCLPTSFEDCTFEWLYWPQARQPYSPETIDYIKSLDAEEDIALLKFHGWDLPVECARTLRISTMLLKKGVERGLTPFAIGNLMCRESLNKESVIEEIVQAALDSVLPGTSEATLLDAVSQIMDLRLDEIVRARL
;
A
#
# COMPACT_ATOMS: atom_id res chain seq x y z
N MET A 1 -33.88 67.43 2.02
CA MET A 1 -32.83 68.43 1.74
C MET A 1 -32.35 68.21 0.31
N SER A 2 -32.22 69.31 -0.45
CA SER A 2 -31.66 69.48 -1.81
C SER A 2 -30.48 68.54 -2.13
N SER A 3 -30.14 68.13 -3.37
CA SER A 3 -30.16 68.85 -4.65
C SER A 3 -29.74 67.95 -5.84
N ALA A 4 -30.32 68.23 -7.02
CA ALA A 4 -29.80 68.22 -8.41
C ALA A 4 -28.74 67.18 -8.86
N GLY A 5 -28.93 66.42 -9.96
CA GLY A 5 -28.88 66.83 -11.39
C GLY A 5 -27.88 65.86 -12.08
N VAL A 6 -27.87 65.49 -13.37
CA VAL A 6 -28.31 66.04 -14.65
C VAL A 6 -28.36 64.87 -15.65
N SER A 7 -29.34 64.89 -16.57
CA SER A 7 -29.42 64.03 -17.74
C SER A 7 -28.61 64.59 -18.91
N THR A 8 -27.94 63.74 -19.70
CA THR A 8 -27.61 64.07 -21.11
C THR A 8 -27.63 62.83 -22.02
N LEU A 9 -28.67 62.81 -22.87
CA LEU A 9 -28.69 62.60 -24.32
C LEU A 9 -28.18 61.30 -24.97
N SER A 10 -29.14 60.64 -25.62
CA SER A 10 -29.08 59.56 -26.62
C SER A 10 -28.61 60.00 -28.01
N VAL A 11 -27.98 59.09 -28.78
CA VAL A 11 -28.10 59.01 -30.25
C VAL A 11 -28.12 57.52 -30.69
N VAL A 12 -28.98 57.25 -31.67
CA VAL A 12 -29.56 55.99 -32.21
C VAL A 12 -28.85 55.66 -33.57
N PRO A 13 -29.22 54.66 -34.42
CA PRO A 13 -29.41 53.19 -34.34
C PRO A 13 -28.46 52.38 -35.29
N THR A 14 -28.45 51.04 -35.18
CA THR A 14 -28.45 50.15 -36.37
C THR A 14 -28.98 48.74 -36.02
N GLU A 15 -30.19 48.45 -36.47
CA GLU A 15 -30.81 47.12 -36.67
C GLU A 15 -30.45 46.57 -38.09
N PRO A 16 -30.92 45.39 -38.55
CA PRO A 16 -31.55 44.21 -37.91
C PRO A 16 -30.88 42.87 -38.38
N LEU A 17 -31.23 41.66 -37.92
CA LEU A 17 -32.31 40.83 -38.48
C LEU A 17 -32.42 39.43 -37.82
N LEU A 18 -33.69 39.09 -37.49
CA LEU A 18 -34.36 37.78 -37.57
C LEU A 18 -34.19 36.75 -36.44
N SER A 19 -35.15 36.80 -35.51
CA SER A 19 -35.79 35.58 -34.96
C SER A 19 -36.77 34.99 -35.98
N PRO A 20 -37.17 33.72 -35.81
CA PRO A 20 -38.61 33.49 -35.73
C PRO A 20 -39.04 32.42 -34.70
N MET A 21 -40.16 32.76 -34.05
CA MET A 21 -41.27 31.89 -33.63
C MET A 21 -41.25 31.29 -32.23
N ALA A 22 -41.98 32.00 -31.37
CA ALA A 22 -42.58 31.50 -30.13
C ALA A 22 -43.62 30.41 -30.42
N PHE A 23 -43.60 29.35 -29.60
CA PHE A 23 -44.75 28.48 -29.37
C PHE A 23 -45.44 28.89 -28.06
N PRO A 24 -46.79 28.79 -27.95
CA PRO A 24 -47.53 29.49 -26.91
C PRO A 24 -48.14 28.51 -25.90
N PHE A 25 -47.45 28.14 -24.82
CA PHE A 25 -48.08 27.65 -23.59
C PHE A 25 -47.15 27.88 -22.38
N PRO A 26 -47.68 28.32 -21.21
CA PRO A 26 -46.87 28.54 -20.02
C PRO A 26 -46.43 27.18 -19.45
N ILE A 27 -45.14 26.90 -19.51
CA ILE A 27 -44.54 25.78 -18.78
C ILE A 27 -44.55 26.16 -17.29
N PRO A 28 -45.04 25.30 -16.38
CA PRO A 28 -45.12 25.62 -14.96
C PRO A 28 -43.76 25.99 -14.39
N SER A 29 -43.71 27.06 -13.60
CA SER A 29 -42.56 27.53 -12.83
C SER A 29 -42.26 26.60 -11.63
N HIS A 30 -41.98 25.33 -11.91
CA HIS A 30 -41.38 24.38 -10.98
C HIS A 30 -40.43 23.50 -11.78
N LEU A 31 -39.19 23.95 -11.93
CA LEU A 31 -37.95 23.20 -12.17
C LEU A 31 -36.84 24.20 -12.56
N SER A 32 -36.43 25.09 -11.63
CA SER A 32 -35.09 25.67 -11.71
C SER A 32 -34.12 24.70 -11.04
N LEU A 33 -33.72 23.65 -11.77
CA LEU A 33 -32.42 23.02 -11.53
C LEU A 33 -31.36 24.04 -11.99
N GLU A 34 -31.09 25.05 -11.19
CA GLU A 34 -29.77 25.65 -11.25
C GLU A 34 -28.79 24.60 -10.73
N ASP A 35 -27.89 24.20 -11.62
CA ASP A 35 -26.68 23.43 -11.37
C ASP A 35 -26.10 23.75 -9.99
N LYS A 36 -26.32 22.86 -9.01
CA LYS A 36 -25.66 22.95 -7.70
C LYS A 36 -24.21 22.52 -7.82
N SER A 37 -23.43 23.36 -8.50
CA SER A 37 -21.98 23.29 -8.44
C SER A 37 -21.52 23.74 -7.07
N ILE A 38 -20.71 22.93 -6.41
CA ILE A 38 -20.11 23.22 -5.11
C ILE A 38 -18.58 23.33 -5.25
N PHE A 39 -17.97 24.07 -4.33
CA PHE A 39 -16.53 24.07 -4.13
C PHE A 39 -16.15 23.09 -3.04
N ILE A 40 -15.27 22.15 -3.39
CA ILE A 40 -14.56 21.32 -2.43
C ILE A 40 -13.10 21.79 -2.34
N TYR A 41 -12.49 21.63 -1.18
CA TYR A 41 -11.09 21.99 -0.95
C TYR A 41 -10.26 20.72 -0.78
N LEU A 42 -9.30 20.50 -1.67
CA LEU A 42 -8.39 19.36 -1.55
C LEU A 42 -7.20 19.73 -0.66
N SER A 43 -7.07 19.01 0.44
CA SER A 43 -5.87 19.03 1.27
C SER A 43 -4.87 17.98 0.77
N PHE A 44 -3.69 18.44 0.33
CA PHE A 44 -2.56 17.57 0.01
C PHE A 44 -1.25 18.21 0.47
N SER A 45 -0.45 17.48 1.23
CA SER A 45 0.86 17.93 1.76
C SER A 45 0.82 19.30 2.46
N GLY A 46 -0.29 19.60 3.15
CA GLY A 46 -0.49 20.88 3.85
C GLY A 46 -0.98 22.04 2.96
N SER A 47 -1.10 21.85 1.66
CA SER A 47 -1.72 22.81 0.74
C SER A 47 -3.21 22.56 0.61
N LEU A 48 -3.99 23.63 0.39
CA LEU A 48 -5.42 23.58 0.11
C LEU A 48 -5.69 24.10 -1.30
N THR A 49 -6.24 23.25 -2.18
CA THR A 49 -6.58 23.62 -3.56
C THR A 49 -8.08 23.52 -3.78
N PRO A 50 -8.79 24.61 -4.16
CA PRO A 50 -10.22 24.56 -4.44
C PRO A 50 -10.49 23.89 -5.79
N ILE A 51 -11.53 23.04 -5.85
CA ILE A 51 -12.04 22.42 -7.08
C ILE A 51 -13.56 22.57 -7.13
N ARG A 52 -14.05 22.96 -8.30
CA ARG A 52 -15.49 23.04 -8.58
C ARG A 52 -16.01 21.70 -9.09
N VAL A 53 -16.99 21.15 -8.40
CA VAL A 53 -17.65 19.86 -8.71
C VAL A 53 -19.17 20.03 -8.62
N MET A 54 -19.93 19.02 -9.02
CA MET A 54 -21.38 18.96 -8.85
C MET A 54 -21.70 18.09 -7.63
N GLU A 55 -22.74 18.42 -6.86
CA GLU A 55 -23.21 17.56 -5.74
C GLU A 55 -23.52 16.12 -6.19
N TRP A 56 -23.89 15.95 -7.46
CA TRP A 56 -24.29 14.70 -8.10
C TRP A 56 -23.19 14.08 -8.94
N ASP A 57 -21.96 14.60 -8.86
CA ASP A 57 -20.81 13.90 -9.43
C ASP A 57 -20.62 12.57 -8.71
N THR A 58 -20.31 11.52 -9.47
CA THR A 58 -19.82 10.27 -8.91
C THR A 58 -18.40 10.49 -8.36
N ILE A 59 -17.98 9.67 -7.41
CA ILE A 59 -16.61 9.75 -6.89
C ILE A 59 -15.58 9.57 -8.03
N GLU A 60 -15.86 8.71 -9.00
CA GLU A 60 -15.01 8.56 -10.19
C GLU A 60 -14.92 9.86 -11.01
N SER A 61 -16.04 10.54 -11.27
CA SER A 61 -16.02 11.78 -12.05
C SER A 61 -15.31 12.91 -11.28
N VAL A 62 -15.44 12.97 -9.95
CA VAL A 62 -14.65 13.87 -9.11
C VAL A 62 -13.15 13.58 -9.26
N LYS A 63 -12.72 12.32 -9.12
CA LYS A 63 -11.31 11.93 -9.31
C LYS A 63 -10.80 12.30 -10.70
N PHE A 64 -11.61 12.11 -11.72
CA PHE A 64 -11.27 12.52 -13.09
C PHE A 64 -11.10 14.05 -13.23
N LYS A 65 -11.96 14.86 -12.59
CA LYS A 65 -11.82 16.32 -12.57
C LYS A 65 -10.54 16.75 -11.86
N ILE A 66 -10.20 16.09 -10.75
CA ILE A 66 -8.96 16.34 -10.00
C ILE A 66 -7.74 16.01 -10.87
N GLN A 67 -7.77 14.90 -11.59
CA GLN A 67 -6.69 14.46 -12.47
C GLN A 67 -6.39 15.47 -13.59
N ARG A 68 -7.41 16.17 -14.08
CA ARG A 68 -7.28 17.18 -15.14
C ARG A 68 -6.96 18.59 -14.61
N SER A 69 -6.78 18.75 -13.30
CA SER A 69 -6.52 20.04 -12.70
C SER A 69 -5.06 20.46 -12.89
N GLU A 70 -4.82 21.54 -13.62
CA GLU A 70 -3.48 22.09 -13.87
C GLU A 70 -2.77 22.59 -12.60
N SER A 71 -3.54 22.88 -11.53
CA SER A 71 -3.01 23.36 -10.25
C SER A 71 -2.55 22.25 -9.31
N LEU A 72 -2.77 20.99 -9.68
CA LEU A 72 -2.38 19.81 -8.90
C LEU A 72 -1.26 19.03 -9.60
N PRO A 73 -0.48 18.23 -8.87
CA PRO A 73 0.42 17.25 -9.47
C PRO A 73 -0.29 16.44 -10.57
N PHE A 74 0.44 15.97 -11.58
CA PHE A 74 -0.12 14.99 -12.52
C PHE A 74 -0.41 13.72 -11.73
N LEU A 75 -1.68 13.52 -11.41
CA LEU A 75 -2.18 12.41 -10.62
C LEU A 75 -2.59 11.30 -11.58
N THR A 76 -2.21 10.06 -11.29
CA THR A 76 -2.81 8.94 -12.02
C THR A 76 -4.28 8.77 -11.60
N ASN A 77 -4.94 7.84 -12.28
CA ASN A 77 -6.38 7.62 -12.24
C ASN A 77 -6.88 7.12 -10.87
N LYS A 78 -5.97 6.86 -9.91
CA LYS A 78 -6.24 6.09 -8.67
C LYS A 78 -5.99 6.90 -7.40
N GLN A 79 -6.64 8.05 -7.32
CA GLN A 79 -6.67 8.93 -6.17
C GLN A 79 -7.47 8.32 -5.01
N LYS A 80 -6.96 8.44 -3.78
CA LYS A 80 -7.71 8.12 -2.55
C LYS A 80 -8.17 9.43 -1.92
N LEU A 81 -9.48 9.61 -1.87
CA LEU A 81 -10.12 10.80 -1.28
C LEU A 81 -10.70 10.41 0.07
N VAL A 82 -10.47 11.24 1.09
CA VAL A 82 -10.98 11.02 2.44
C VAL A 82 -11.73 12.26 2.90
N TYR A 83 -12.95 12.09 3.40
CA TYR A 83 -13.78 13.16 3.96
C TYR A 83 -14.29 12.75 5.34
N ALA A 84 -14.21 13.64 6.33
CA ALA A 84 -14.68 13.40 7.70
C ALA A 84 -14.18 12.07 8.29
N GLY A 85 -12.97 11.64 7.91
CA GLY A 85 -12.42 10.37 8.35
C GLY A 85 -12.94 9.13 7.61
N ARG A 86 -13.86 9.24 6.64
CA ARG A 86 -14.29 8.13 5.78
C ARG A 86 -13.62 8.22 4.42
N GLU A 87 -13.15 7.09 3.91
CA GLU A 87 -12.68 7.02 2.53
C GLU A 87 -13.84 7.03 1.52
N LEU A 88 -13.70 7.84 0.48
CA LEU A 88 -14.57 7.86 -0.69
C LEU A 88 -14.12 6.74 -1.65
N ALA A 89 -14.34 5.50 -1.21
CA ALA A 89 -13.83 4.31 -1.89
C ALA A 89 -14.71 3.85 -3.07
N ARG A 90 -16.02 4.14 -3.02
CA ARG A 90 -17.01 3.66 -4.00
C ARG A 90 -17.12 4.59 -5.20
N SER A 91 -16.53 4.19 -6.32
CA SER A 91 -16.46 4.97 -7.58
C SER A 91 -17.82 5.47 -8.08
N ASP A 92 -18.86 4.64 -8.01
CA ASP A 92 -20.20 4.93 -8.55
C ASP A 92 -21.11 5.69 -7.57
N SER A 93 -20.70 5.84 -6.31
CA SER A 93 -21.47 6.59 -5.32
C SER A 93 -21.36 8.10 -5.57
N LEU A 94 -22.41 8.85 -5.24
CA LEU A 94 -22.43 10.30 -5.43
C LEU A 94 -21.67 11.00 -4.31
N LEU A 95 -21.07 12.16 -4.61
CA LEU A 95 -20.35 12.97 -3.64
C LEU A 95 -21.23 13.35 -2.44
N LYS A 96 -22.48 13.76 -2.69
CA LYS A 96 -23.47 14.06 -1.65
C LYS A 96 -23.85 12.87 -0.76
N ASP A 97 -23.71 11.63 -1.23
CA ASP A 97 -24.07 10.43 -0.45
C ASP A 97 -23.05 10.21 0.68
N TYR A 98 -21.83 10.73 0.53
CA TYR A 98 -20.84 10.83 1.61
C TYR A 98 -21.07 12.03 2.55
N GLY A 99 -22.13 12.81 2.34
CA GLY A 99 -22.42 14.01 3.12
C GLY A 99 -21.49 15.20 2.82
N VAL A 100 -20.83 15.19 1.66
CA VAL A 100 -19.98 16.31 1.22
C VAL A 100 -20.85 17.44 0.67
N THR A 101 -20.63 18.64 1.18
CA THR A 101 -21.30 19.89 0.81
C THR A 101 -20.30 20.97 0.39
N ASP A 102 -20.80 22.11 -0.09
CA ASP A 102 -20.00 23.29 -0.39
C ASP A 102 -19.11 23.68 0.80
N GLY A 103 -17.84 23.99 0.52
CA GLY A 103 -16.86 24.40 1.51
C GLY A 103 -16.11 23.27 2.21
N ASN A 104 -16.48 22.00 1.99
CA ASN A 104 -15.85 20.87 2.69
C ASN A 104 -14.41 20.60 2.22
N VAL A 105 -13.59 20.11 3.15
CA VAL A 105 -12.19 19.73 2.90
C VAL A 105 -12.10 18.22 2.72
N LEU A 106 -11.60 17.79 1.56
CA LEU A 106 -11.28 16.40 1.25
C LEU A 106 -9.76 16.23 1.30
N HIS A 107 -9.27 15.19 1.96
CA HIS A 107 -7.86 14.85 1.95
C HIS A 107 -7.56 13.99 0.73
N LEU A 108 -6.67 14.47 -0.13
CA LEU A 108 -6.16 13.73 -1.28
C LEU A 108 -4.90 12.96 -0.86
N ILE A 109 -4.95 11.64 -1.03
CA ILE A 109 -3.88 10.71 -0.71
C ILE A 109 -3.36 10.13 -2.04
N ILE A 110 -2.07 10.28 -2.29
CA ILE A 110 -1.39 9.91 -3.54
C ILE A 110 -0.66 8.56 -3.39
N LYS A 111 -0.56 7.83 -4.51
CA LYS A 111 0.14 6.54 -4.64
C LYS A 111 1.65 6.69 -5.05
N LEU A 112 2.44 5.62 -4.91
CA LEU A 112 3.87 5.34 -5.12
C LEU A 112 4.03 4.55 -6.42
N SER A 113 2.98 3.89 -6.94
CA SER A 113 2.95 3.52 -8.38
C SER A 113 3.30 4.74 -9.24
N ASP A 114 2.95 5.93 -8.73
CA ASP A 114 3.25 7.22 -9.32
C ASP A 114 4.63 7.74 -8.93
N LEU A 115 5.41 7.10 -8.06
CA LEU A 115 6.67 7.61 -7.51
C LEU A 115 7.84 6.69 -7.87
N GLN A 116 8.75 7.20 -8.69
CA GLN A 116 10.01 6.54 -9.00
C GLN A 116 11.07 6.87 -7.93
N VAL A 117 11.81 5.85 -7.49
CA VAL A 117 13.06 6.07 -6.74
C VAL A 117 14.15 6.46 -7.74
N ILE A 118 14.74 7.63 -7.55
CA ILE A 118 15.80 8.18 -8.38
C ILE A 118 17.05 8.35 -7.52
N SER A 119 18.10 7.59 -7.83
CA SER A 119 19.42 7.82 -7.26
C SER A 119 20.21 8.78 -8.14
N VAL A 120 20.62 9.92 -7.61
CA VAL A 120 21.45 10.90 -8.29
C VAL A 120 22.87 10.82 -7.75
N LYS A 121 23.82 10.46 -8.60
CA LYS A 121 25.25 10.54 -8.31
C LYS A 121 25.83 11.81 -8.91
N THR A 122 26.48 12.61 -8.07
CA THR A 122 27.20 13.81 -8.48
C THR A 122 28.56 13.48 -9.07
N SER A 123 29.10 14.41 -9.87
CA SER A 123 30.48 14.34 -10.35
C SER A 123 31.56 14.30 -9.27
N CYS A 124 31.24 14.73 -8.03
CA CYS A 124 32.14 14.62 -6.88
C CYS A 124 31.95 13.32 -6.07
N GLY A 125 31.14 12.38 -6.56
CA GLY A 125 30.96 11.05 -5.97
C GLY A 125 29.94 10.97 -4.85
N LYS A 126 29.28 12.09 -4.47
CA LYS A 126 28.15 12.06 -3.54
C LYS A 126 26.91 11.49 -4.22
N GLU A 127 26.16 10.69 -3.50
CA GLU A 127 24.93 10.06 -3.98
C GLU A 127 23.73 10.51 -3.14
N PHE A 128 22.62 10.79 -3.81
CA PHE A 128 21.37 11.18 -3.18
C PHE A 128 20.22 10.39 -3.76
N THR A 129 19.36 9.87 -2.91
CA THR A 129 18.12 9.25 -3.37
C THR A 129 16.96 10.23 -3.19
N PHE A 130 16.11 10.29 -4.21
CA PHE A 130 14.85 11.01 -4.23
C PHE A 130 13.71 10.05 -4.56
N GLN A 131 12.57 10.22 -3.92
CA GLN A 131 11.31 9.72 -4.45
C GLN A 131 10.67 10.86 -5.24
N VAL A 132 10.38 10.60 -6.52
CA VAL A 132 9.93 11.60 -7.49
C VAL A 132 8.72 11.06 -8.24
N GLU A 133 7.68 11.87 -8.37
CA GLU A 133 6.50 11.54 -9.16
C GLU A 133 6.89 11.27 -10.63
N ARG A 134 6.48 10.13 -11.19
CA ARG A 134 6.72 9.68 -12.56
C ARG A 134 6.19 10.67 -13.59
N GLY A 135 5.10 11.38 -13.27
CA GLY A 135 4.56 12.47 -14.09
C GLY A 135 5.34 13.80 -14.01
N ARG A 136 6.44 13.89 -13.25
CA ARG A 136 7.28 15.10 -13.21
C ARG A 136 8.27 15.11 -14.35
N ASP A 137 8.76 16.30 -14.64
CA ASP A 137 9.79 16.53 -15.64
C ASP A 137 11.20 16.50 -15.02
N VAL A 138 12.22 16.41 -15.86
CA VAL A 138 13.63 16.45 -15.45
C VAL A 138 13.98 17.78 -14.79
N GLY A 139 13.34 18.89 -15.20
CA GLY A 139 13.52 20.21 -14.60
C GLY A 139 13.18 20.22 -13.10
N TYR A 140 12.16 19.47 -12.68
CA TYR A 140 11.80 19.31 -11.28
C TYR A 140 12.92 18.66 -10.46
N ILE A 141 13.58 17.63 -11.00
CA ILE A 141 14.72 16.97 -10.34
C ILE A 141 15.87 17.95 -10.16
N LYS A 142 16.18 18.75 -11.20
CA LYS A 142 17.25 19.75 -11.12
C LYS A 142 17.02 20.75 -10.00
N ARG A 143 15.78 21.25 -9.87
CA ARG A 143 15.38 22.14 -8.77
C ARG A 143 15.53 21.46 -7.39
N ARG A 144 15.26 20.16 -7.26
CA ARG A 144 15.50 19.43 -5.99
C ARG A 144 16.97 19.28 -5.66
N ILE A 145 17.82 19.01 -6.66
CA ILE A 145 19.28 18.94 -6.49
C ILE A 145 19.82 20.30 -6.04
N ALA A 146 19.38 21.39 -6.66
CA ALA A 146 19.80 22.75 -6.34
C ALA A 146 19.54 23.14 -4.88
N ARG A 147 18.40 22.73 -4.33
CA ARG A 147 18.06 22.97 -2.92
C ARG A 147 18.89 22.15 -1.94
N ARG A 148 19.42 21.00 -2.38
CA ARG A 148 20.12 20.03 -1.52
C ARG A 148 21.63 20.16 -1.59
N GLU A 149 22.16 20.57 -2.74
CA GLU A 149 23.61 20.72 -2.94
C GLU A 149 24.02 22.09 -3.46
N LYS A 150 24.81 22.79 -2.64
CA LYS A 150 25.33 24.13 -2.95
C LYS A 150 26.21 24.17 -4.18
N GLN A 151 26.85 23.05 -4.53
CA GLN A 151 27.67 22.97 -5.75
C GLN A 151 26.81 22.97 -7.02
N PHE A 152 25.52 22.65 -6.92
CA PHE A 152 24.57 22.56 -8.03
C PHE A 152 23.38 23.49 -7.81
N ASP A 153 23.58 24.61 -7.13
CA ASP A 153 22.55 25.57 -6.69
C ASP A 153 21.78 26.25 -7.84
N ASP A 154 22.36 26.33 -9.03
CA ASP A 154 21.69 26.80 -10.24
C ASP A 154 21.17 25.64 -11.12
N PRO A 155 19.85 25.42 -11.23
CA PRO A 155 19.25 24.42 -12.12
C PRO A 155 19.65 24.58 -13.60
N GLU A 156 19.89 25.81 -14.08
CA GLU A 156 20.25 26.08 -15.46
C GLU A 156 21.67 25.60 -15.79
N GLU A 157 22.55 25.54 -14.79
CA GLU A 157 23.91 24.99 -14.93
C GLU A 157 23.96 23.47 -14.82
N GLN A 158 22.89 22.81 -14.39
CA GLN A 158 22.86 21.36 -14.21
C GLN A 158 22.63 20.61 -15.53
N GLU A 159 23.38 19.53 -15.72
CA GLU A 159 23.17 18.54 -16.78
C GLU A 159 22.94 17.17 -16.13
N LEU A 160 21.76 16.60 -16.38
CA LEU A 160 21.38 15.26 -15.93
C LEU A 160 21.59 14.25 -17.06
N VAL A 161 22.22 13.13 -16.72
CA VAL A 161 22.56 12.05 -17.64
C VAL A 161 22.05 10.73 -17.07
N CYS A 162 21.37 9.92 -17.88
CA CYS A 162 20.92 8.58 -17.54
C CYS A 162 21.48 7.59 -18.57
N ASN A 163 22.21 6.55 -18.13
CA ASN A 163 22.79 5.54 -19.03
C ASN A 163 23.61 6.10 -20.22
N GLY A 164 24.24 7.27 -20.05
CA GLY A 164 25.00 7.97 -21.09
C GLY A 164 24.18 8.91 -21.98
N GLU A 165 22.84 8.90 -21.88
CA GLU A 165 21.96 9.84 -22.57
C GLU A 165 21.74 11.13 -21.76
N ARG A 166 21.80 12.28 -22.42
CA ARG A 166 21.45 13.57 -21.81
C ARG A 166 19.94 13.72 -21.75
N LEU A 167 19.44 14.23 -20.62
CA LEU A 167 18.01 14.41 -20.40
C LEU A 167 17.60 15.88 -20.58
N GLU A 168 16.55 16.10 -21.37
CA GLU A 168 15.93 17.42 -21.57
C GLU A 168 14.95 17.74 -20.43
N ASP A 169 14.81 19.02 -20.09
CA ASP A 169 14.07 19.46 -18.90
C ASP A 169 12.58 19.10 -18.93
N GLN A 170 11.99 19.05 -20.13
CA GLN A 170 10.57 18.74 -20.36
C GLN A 170 10.29 17.23 -20.41
N ARG A 171 11.34 16.40 -20.49
CA ARG A 171 11.20 14.94 -20.54
C ARG A 171 10.62 14.44 -19.22
N LEU A 172 9.59 13.62 -19.29
CA LEU A 172 8.93 13.07 -18.11
C LEU A 172 9.75 11.93 -17.49
N ILE A 173 9.64 11.76 -16.17
CA ILE A 173 10.31 10.68 -15.46
C ILE A 173 9.78 9.32 -15.92
N ASP A 174 8.48 9.22 -16.22
CA ASP A 174 7.86 7.99 -16.71
C ASP A 174 8.47 7.50 -18.04
N GLU A 175 8.78 8.43 -18.97
CA GLU A 175 9.46 8.12 -20.23
C GLU A 175 10.91 7.65 -20.06
N ILE A 176 11.53 7.98 -18.92
CA ILE A 176 12.85 7.47 -18.56
C ILE A 176 12.71 6.07 -17.94
N CYS A 177 11.67 5.83 -17.14
CA CYS A 177 11.41 4.57 -16.45
C CYS A 177 10.96 3.45 -17.41
N CYS A 178 10.08 3.75 -18.36
CA CYS A 178 9.55 2.78 -19.34
C CYS A 178 10.62 2.12 -20.21
N LYS A 179 11.80 2.75 -20.36
CA LYS A 179 12.92 2.16 -21.12
C LYS A 179 13.75 1.15 -20.33
N HIS A 180 13.64 1.12 -19.00
CA HIS A 180 14.63 0.44 -18.16
C HIS A 180 14.07 -0.55 -17.15
N ASN A 181 12.75 -0.62 -16.90
CA ASN A 181 12.09 -1.62 -16.05
C ASN A 181 12.70 -1.82 -14.64
N ASP A 182 13.55 -0.87 -14.20
CA ASP A 182 14.27 -0.91 -12.93
C ASP A 182 13.49 -0.16 -11.84
N ALA A 183 13.44 -0.73 -10.64
CA ALA A 183 12.81 -0.10 -9.47
C ALA A 183 13.53 1.19 -9.01
N VAL A 184 14.78 1.41 -9.46
CA VAL A 184 15.60 2.59 -9.15
C VAL A 184 16.23 3.12 -10.43
N VAL A 185 16.02 4.42 -10.72
CA VAL A 185 16.68 5.09 -11.86
C VAL A 185 17.94 5.79 -11.36
N HIS A 186 19.08 5.45 -11.94
CA HIS A 186 20.35 6.10 -11.64
C HIS A 186 20.61 7.28 -12.60
N LEU A 187 20.63 8.49 -12.05
CA LEU A 187 21.00 9.71 -12.77
C LEU A 187 22.39 10.18 -12.33
N PHE A 188 23.12 10.76 -13.27
CA PHE A 188 24.39 11.45 -13.02
C PHE A 188 24.21 12.95 -13.24
N VAL A 189 24.62 13.78 -12.27
CA VAL A 189 24.57 15.24 -12.38
C VAL A 189 25.96 15.85 -12.47
N ARG A 190 26.13 16.76 -13.44
CA ARG A 190 27.36 17.57 -13.62
C ARG A 190 27.01 19.00 -14.04
N LYS A 191 27.98 19.93 -13.93
CA LYS A 191 27.84 21.30 -14.42
C LYS A 191 28.07 21.36 -15.94
N LYS A 192 27.24 22.12 -16.66
CA LYS A 192 27.38 22.37 -18.12
C LYS A 192 28.73 23.01 -18.49
N HIS A 193 29.31 23.81 -17.59
CA HIS A 193 30.60 24.47 -17.79
C HIS A 193 31.58 24.16 -16.66
N VAL A 194 32.66 23.43 -16.99
CA VAL A 194 33.84 23.34 -16.13
C VAL A 194 34.75 24.51 -16.49
N LYS A 195 34.87 25.52 -15.61
CA LYS A 195 35.98 26.49 -15.71
C LYS A 195 37.28 25.75 -15.38
N VAL A 196 37.90 25.15 -16.39
CA VAL A 196 39.23 24.54 -16.26
C VAL A 196 40.25 25.68 -16.14
N GLN A 197 40.62 26.01 -14.90
CA GLN A 197 41.78 26.86 -14.66
C GLN A 197 43.03 26.00 -14.85
N ARG A 198 43.58 25.98 -16.07
CA ARG A 198 44.84 25.29 -16.39
C ARG A 198 45.97 25.94 -15.59
N ARG A 199 46.55 25.22 -14.63
CA ARG A 199 47.95 25.44 -14.22
C ARG A 199 48.83 24.55 -15.09
N PRO A 200 49.88 25.07 -15.73
CA PRO A 200 50.81 24.22 -16.48
C PRO A 200 51.63 23.40 -15.48
N LEU A 201 51.56 22.08 -15.59
CA LEU A 201 52.52 21.15 -15.00
C LEU A 201 53.37 20.62 -16.16
N GLU A 202 54.67 20.85 -16.09
CA GLU A 202 55.64 20.33 -17.03
C GLU A 202 55.66 18.80 -16.99
N LEU A 203 55.45 18.17 -18.15
CA LEU A 203 55.65 16.75 -18.36
C LEU A 203 57.16 16.47 -18.48
N SER A 204 57.68 15.58 -17.64
CA SER A 204 58.84 14.75 -18.02
C SER A 204 58.37 13.30 -18.16
N ILE A 205 58.34 12.84 -19.41
CA ILE A 205 58.04 11.47 -19.82
C ILE A 205 59.36 10.70 -19.82
N VAL A 206 59.48 9.61 -19.07
CA VAL A 206 60.20 8.41 -19.52
C VAL A 206 59.52 7.16 -18.94
N ALA A 207 58.80 6.44 -19.79
CA ALA A 207 58.38 5.06 -19.56
C ALA A 207 59.55 4.11 -19.90
N LYS A 208 59.76 3.06 -19.10
CA LYS A 208 60.42 1.84 -19.59
C LYS A 208 59.79 0.58 -18.99
N ASP A 209 59.33 -0.25 -19.92
CA ASP A 209 58.79 -1.58 -19.76
C ASP A 209 59.81 -2.60 -19.23
N LEU A 210 59.24 -3.62 -18.59
CA LEU A 210 59.82 -4.90 -18.20
C LEU A 210 60.27 -5.72 -19.43
N ILE A 211 61.54 -6.12 -19.51
CA ILE A 211 61.94 -7.39 -20.15
C ILE A 211 63.05 -8.08 -19.35
N ASN A 212 62.76 -9.35 -19.09
CA ASN A 212 63.50 -10.42 -18.43
C ASN A 212 64.80 -10.82 -19.18
N LYS A 213 65.94 -11.03 -18.51
CA LYS A 213 67.01 -11.95 -18.99
C LYS A 213 68.01 -12.36 -17.88
N LYS A 214 68.23 -13.67 -17.81
CA LYS A 214 69.11 -14.47 -16.93
C LYS A 214 70.61 -14.14 -17.06
N LYS A 215 71.36 -14.21 -15.95
CA LYS A 215 72.41 -15.24 -15.59
C LYS A 215 73.42 -14.70 -14.55
N ASN A 216 73.71 -15.56 -13.55
CA ASN A 216 74.99 -15.93 -12.90
C ASN A 216 76.02 -14.81 -12.61
N ASP A 217 76.66 -14.65 -11.44
CA ASP A 217 77.28 -15.65 -10.55
C ASP A 217 77.69 -15.03 -9.17
N VAL A 218 77.62 -15.87 -8.13
CA VAL A 218 78.56 -16.11 -7.00
C VAL A 218 78.80 -15.08 -5.86
N ASN A 219 78.71 -15.67 -4.65
CA ASN A 219 79.22 -15.33 -3.30
C ASN A 219 78.52 -14.21 -2.50
N GLY A 220 78.16 -14.40 -1.23
CA GLY A 220 78.37 -15.51 -0.30
C GLY A 220 78.00 -15.06 1.13
N ASN A 221 77.65 -16.04 1.98
CA ASN A 221 77.49 -15.97 3.45
C ASN A 221 76.36 -15.12 4.05
N THR A 222 75.70 -15.45 5.16
CA THR A 222 75.35 -16.69 5.90
C THR A 222 74.57 -16.18 7.12
N ASN A 223 73.41 -16.76 7.43
CA ASN A 223 72.94 -17.17 8.78
C ASN A 223 71.41 -17.38 8.76
N ARG A 224 70.95 -18.64 8.78
CA ARG A 224 70.49 -19.40 9.98
C ARG A 224 69.17 -18.84 10.53
N ARG A 225 68.02 -19.55 10.58
CA ARG A 225 67.72 -20.96 10.94
C ARG A 225 66.28 -21.31 10.48
N SER A 226 66.09 -22.40 9.72
CA SER A 226 65.39 -23.67 10.07
C SER A 226 63.92 -23.53 10.50
N TYR A 227 62.93 -23.96 9.69
CA TYR A 227 62.32 -25.32 9.64
C TYR A 227 61.78 -25.75 11.03
N ASP A 228 60.53 -26.19 11.21
CA ASP A 228 59.94 -27.31 10.48
C ASP A 228 58.41 -27.42 10.63
N VAL A 229 57.84 -28.20 9.71
CA VAL A 229 56.44 -28.57 9.49
C VAL A 229 56.04 -29.74 10.40
N GLY A 230 54.76 -29.81 10.77
CA GLY A 230 54.19 -31.01 11.40
C GLY A 230 52.67 -30.97 11.47
N LYS A 231 52.01 -31.58 10.49
CA LYS A 231 50.60 -31.99 10.52
C LYS A 231 50.42 -33.12 11.54
N GLU A 232 49.29 -33.18 12.24
CA GLU A 232 48.34 -34.29 12.15
C GLU A 232 47.10 -34.12 13.04
N ASP A 233 46.02 -34.72 12.54
CA ASP A 233 44.65 -34.72 13.04
C ASP A 233 44.47 -35.36 14.43
N THR A 234 43.48 -34.89 15.18
CA THR A 234 42.80 -35.73 16.16
C THR A 234 41.35 -35.31 16.36
N ILE A 235 40.44 -36.23 16.04
CA ILE A 235 39.00 -36.18 16.35
C ILE A 235 38.82 -36.33 17.87
N ARG A 236 38.01 -35.46 18.50
CA ARG A 236 37.24 -35.77 19.73
C ARG A 236 36.06 -34.80 19.91
N LYS A 237 34.86 -35.38 20.01
CA LYS A 237 33.62 -34.75 20.48
C LYS A 237 33.73 -34.37 21.97
N SER A 238 33.19 -33.22 22.37
CA SER A 238 32.53 -33.05 23.68
C SER A 238 31.80 -31.70 23.77
N ASP A 239 30.57 -31.79 24.26
CA ASP A 239 29.62 -30.72 24.59
C ASP A 239 30.20 -29.62 25.47
N VAL A 240 29.91 -28.35 25.14
CA VAL A 240 29.92 -27.25 26.11
C VAL A 240 28.72 -26.35 25.88
N ILE A 241 27.74 -26.49 26.78
CA ILE A 241 26.71 -25.51 27.08
C ILE A 241 27.41 -24.19 27.47
N GLN A 242 27.46 -23.21 26.58
CA GLN A 242 27.80 -21.84 26.98
C GLN A 242 26.53 -21.09 27.38
N ARG A 243 26.31 -21.06 28.69
CA ARG A 243 25.48 -20.07 29.38
C ARG A 243 25.80 -18.68 28.81
N ALA A 244 24.80 -18.06 28.18
CA ALA A 244 24.86 -16.67 27.78
C ALA A 244 25.01 -15.79 29.03
N VAL A 245 26.19 -15.21 29.22
CA VAL A 245 26.36 -14.06 30.10
C VAL A 245 25.77 -12.85 29.36
N PRO A 246 24.88 -12.05 29.96
CA PRO A 246 24.36 -10.87 29.30
C PRO A 246 25.48 -9.85 29.17
N ARG A 247 26.06 -9.74 27.97
CA ARG A 247 26.83 -8.55 27.61
C ARG A 247 25.84 -7.40 27.57
N LYS A 248 26.04 -6.38 28.42
CA LYS A 248 25.35 -5.09 28.31
C LYS A 248 25.38 -4.66 26.84
N PRO A 249 24.22 -4.37 26.20
CA PRO A 249 24.24 -3.86 24.84
C PRO A 249 25.02 -2.53 24.82
N PRO A 250 25.82 -2.25 23.78
CA PRO A 250 26.28 -0.88 23.54
C PRO A 250 25.05 0.04 23.49
N ASP A 251 25.18 1.33 23.87
CA ASP A 251 24.10 2.32 23.74
C ASP A 251 23.47 2.18 22.35
N ARG A 252 22.28 1.58 22.30
CA ARG A 252 21.59 1.25 21.05
C ARG A 252 20.40 2.18 20.95
N ASP A 253 20.44 3.06 19.95
CA ASP A 253 19.39 4.02 19.65
C ASP A 253 18.11 3.37 19.06
N PHE A 254 17.95 2.04 19.16
CA PHE A 254 16.82 1.31 18.60
C PHE A 254 16.44 0.06 19.40
N ILE A 255 15.18 -0.37 19.23
CA ILE A 255 14.60 -1.62 19.75
C ILE A 255 13.89 -2.31 18.59
N LEU A 256 13.98 -3.64 18.51
CA LEU A 256 13.15 -4.48 17.65
C LEU A 256 12.92 -5.83 18.33
N GLU A 257 11.71 -6.05 18.81
CA GLU A 257 11.35 -7.23 19.60
C GLU A 257 10.03 -7.81 19.10
N PRO A 258 9.97 -9.11 18.72
CA PRO A 258 8.71 -9.80 18.49
C PRO A 258 7.78 -9.72 19.70
N VAL A 259 6.51 -9.41 19.49
CA VAL A 259 5.49 -9.43 20.53
C VAL A 259 4.80 -10.79 20.48
N ILE A 260 5.23 -11.70 21.37
CA ILE A 260 4.67 -13.05 21.49
C ILE A 260 3.89 -13.12 22.81
N ILE A 261 2.55 -13.16 22.72
CA ILE A 261 1.68 -13.21 23.91
C ILE A 261 1.64 -14.60 24.52
N ASN A 262 1.56 -15.63 23.69
CA ASN A 262 1.53 -17.02 24.15
C ASN A 262 2.91 -17.67 23.96
N PRO A 263 3.60 -18.06 25.04
CA PRO A 263 4.96 -18.59 24.97
C PRO A 263 5.06 -19.95 24.28
N LYS A 264 3.93 -20.63 24.01
CA LYS A 264 3.89 -21.88 23.23
C LYS A 264 4.03 -21.65 21.72
N ILE A 265 3.99 -20.40 21.28
CA ILE A 265 4.15 -20.06 19.87
C ILE A 265 5.61 -20.22 19.47
N GLU A 266 5.84 -21.08 18.48
CA GLU A 266 7.11 -21.18 17.78
C GLU A 266 7.02 -20.40 16.46
N LEU A 267 8.01 -19.55 16.19
CA LEU A 267 8.09 -18.78 14.95
C LEU A 267 8.86 -19.59 13.90
N ALA A 268 8.30 -19.70 12.69
CA ALA A 268 8.96 -20.36 11.58
C ALA A 268 10.29 -19.67 11.20
N PRO A 269 11.23 -20.41 10.58
CA PRO A 269 12.52 -19.86 10.14
C PRO A 269 12.39 -18.62 9.26
N ALA A 270 11.39 -18.56 8.37
CA ALA A 270 11.17 -17.39 7.52
C ALA A 270 10.90 -16.10 8.32
N ILE A 271 10.13 -16.20 9.41
CA ILE A 271 9.83 -15.06 10.29
C ILE A 271 11.08 -14.65 11.07
N TRP A 272 11.82 -15.62 11.62
CA TRP A 272 13.08 -15.33 12.30
C TRP A 272 14.11 -14.67 11.38
N ASN A 273 14.24 -15.17 10.15
CA ASN A 273 15.16 -14.61 9.15
C ASN A 273 14.78 -13.17 8.80
N MET A 274 13.50 -12.87 8.64
CA MET A 274 13.01 -11.51 8.43
C MET A 274 13.36 -10.62 9.63
N VAL A 275 13.01 -11.02 10.85
CA VAL A 275 13.28 -10.23 12.07
C VAL A 275 14.77 -9.98 12.26
N ASN A 276 15.61 -11.01 12.11
CA ASN A 276 17.06 -10.90 12.25
C ASN A 276 17.66 -10.01 11.16
N SER A 277 17.23 -10.14 9.90
CA SER A 277 17.72 -9.29 8.81
C SER A 277 17.33 -7.82 9.01
N THR A 278 16.12 -7.56 9.50
CA THR A 278 15.67 -6.21 9.89
C THR A 278 16.47 -5.67 11.06
N TYR A 279 16.75 -6.51 12.07
CA TYR A 279 17.58 -6.16 13.22
C TYR A 279 19.00 -5.78 12.81
N ASP A 280 19.64 -6.59 11.96
CA ASP A 280 21.00 -6.38 11.47
C ASP A 280 21.10 -5.11 10.62
N GLY A 281 20.07 -4.82 9.82
CA GLY A 281 19.90 -3.56 9.09
C GLY A 281 19.96 -2.34 10.01
N LEU A 282 19.09 -2.31 11.03
CA LEU A 282 19.06 -1.24 12.03
C LEU A 282 20.40 -1.14 12.78
N GLY A 283 20.97 -2.27 13.19
CA GLY A 283 22.26 -2.35 13.87
C GLY A 283 23.44 -1.84 13.03
N SER A 284 23.33 -1.92 11.71
CA SER A 284 24.31 -1.41 10.75
C SER A 284 24.07 0.05 10.36
N GLY A 285 23.16 0.74 11.05
CA GLY A 285 22.85 2.15 10.81
C GLY A 285 21.98 2.40 9.57
N LYS A 286 21.28 1.38 9.06
CA LYS A 286 20.32 1.53 7.96
C LYS A 286 18.98 1.98 8.51
N TYR A 287 18.58 3.20 8.17
CA TYR A 287 17.41 3.82 8.77
C TYR A 287 16.13 3.39 8.05
N PRO A 288 15.03 3.14 8.78
CA PRO A 288 13.73 2.91 8.17
C PRO A 288 13.35 4.05 7.22
N ILE A 289 12.88 3.70 6.03
CA ILE A 289 12.41 4.66 5.03
C ILE A 289 10.89 4.69 5.09
N ARG A 290 10.33 5.83 5.52
CA ARG A 290 8.88 6.03 5.46
C ARG A 290 8.43 6.00 4.01
N SER A 291 7.42 5.19 3.72
CA SER A 291 6.70 5.22 2.45
C SER A 291 6.22 6.64 2.18
N ALA A 292 6.23 7.07 0.92
CA ALA A 292 5.57 8.33 0.54
C ALA A 292 4.05 8.14 0.32
N GLU A 293 3.60 6.89 0.32
CA GLU A 293 2.23 6.45 0.06
C GLU A 293 1.33 6.22 1.26
N GLY A 294 0.05 6.11 0.94
CA GLY A 294 -0.94 5.60 1.86
C GLY A 294 -1.36 6.63 2.90
N THR A 295 -2.26 6.20 3.77
CA THR A 295 -2.94 7.08 4.72
C THR A 295 -2.28 7.11 6.11
N GLY A 296 -1.34 6.20 6.38
CA GLY A 296 -0.66 6.08 7.67
C GLY A 296 0.87 6.06 7.56
N GLY A 297 1.52 5.71 8.67
CA GLY A 297 2.94 5.41 8.73
C GLY A 297 3.23 3.98 8.27
N ALA A 298 3.95 3.83 7.18
CA ALA A 298 4.51 2.56 6.73
C ALA A 298 6.00 2.76 6.46
N TYR A 299 6.84 1.86 6.95
CA TYR A 299 8.30 2.03 6.94
C TYR A 299 8.98 0.82 6.33
N PHE A 300 9.67 1.02 5.21
CA PHE A 300 10.53 0.01 4.61
C PHE A 300 11.80 -0.13 5.44
N MET A 301 12.07 -1.37 5.85
CA MET A 301 13.26 -1.78 6.56
C MET A 301 14.25 -2.38 5.58
N ILE A 302 15.54 -2.09 5.77
CA ILE A 302 16.59 -2.41 4.80
C ILE A 302 17.55 -3.41 5.44
N ASP A 303 18.11 -4.31 4.63
CA ASP A 303 19.16 -5.23 5.07
C ASP A 303 20.44 -4.49 5.51
N SER A 304 21.37 -5.22 6.15
CA SER A 304 22.64 -4.68 6.63
C SER A 304 23.53 -4.12 5.51
N ALA A 305 23.43 -4.67 4.29
CA ALA A 305 24.13 -4.17 3.11
C ALA A 305 23.60 -2.80 2.65
N GLY A 306 22.32 -2.51 2.88
CA GLY A 306 21.64 -1.34 2.34
C GLY A 306 21.17 -1.53 0.90
N GLN A 307 21.05 -2.77 0.44
CA GLN A 307 20.78 -3.13 -0.96
C GLN A 307 19.34 -3.56 -1.19
N LYS A 308 18.69 -4.18 -0.18
CA LYS A 308 17.35 -4.76 -0.33
C LYS A 308 16.42 -4.35 0.80
N TYR A 309 15.14 -4.22 0.46
CA TYR A 309 14.08 -4.14 1.46
C TYR A 309 13.80 -5.54 2.03
N VAL A 310 13.67 -5.62 3.35
CA VAL A 310 13.50 -6.87 4.10
C VAL A 310 12.09 -7.00 4.62
N SER A 311 11.53 -5.91 5.15
CA SER A 311 10.21 -5.90 5.77
C SER A 311 9.58 -4.51 5.72
N VAL A 312 8.28 -4.45 5.92
CA VAL A 312 7.50 -3.22 6.09
C VAL A 312 6.95 -3.18 7.50
N PHE A 313 7.26 -2.13 8.26
CA PHE A 313 6.74 -1.89 9.60
C PHE A 313 5.62 -0.84 9.56
N LYS A 314 4.44 -1.16 10.11
CA LYS A 314 3.28 -0.25 10.21
C LYS A 314 2.90 -0.03 11.67
N PRO A 315 3.30 1.11 12.30
CA PRO A 315 2.98 1.40 13.69
C PRO A 315 1.49 1.70 13.90
N ILE A 316 0.91 1.15 14.97
CA ILE A 316 -0.49 1.33 15.40
C ILE A 316 -0.82 2.81 15.63
N ASP A 317 0.08 3.55 16.27
CA ASP A 317 -0.13 4.96 16.63
C ASP A 317 0.06 5.92 15.45
N GLU A 318 0.51 5.40 14.30
CA GLU A 318 0.67 6.13 13.04
C GLU A 318 -0.36 5.71 11.98
N GLU A 319 -1.32 4.86 12.34
CA GLU A 319 -2.45 4.51 11.49
C GLU A 319 -3.23 5.76 11.05
N PRO A 320 -4.05 5.66 10.01
CA PRO A 320 -4.94 6.75 9.61
C PRO A 320 -5.79 7.21 10.78
N MET A 321 -5.84 8.53 10.98
CA MET A 321 -6.57 9.17 12.08
C MET A 321 -6.06 8.83 13.49
N ALA A 322 -4.90 8.17 13.62
CA ALA A 322 -4.22 7.95 14.89
C ALA A 322 -3.48 9.21 15.37
N LEU A 323 -3.16 9.24 16.67
CA LEU A 323 -2.55 10.39 17.33
C LEU A 323 -1.26 10.88 16.66
N ASN A 324 -0.41 9.94 16.22
CA ASN A 324 0.88 10.23 15.62
C ASN A 324 0.85 10.01 14.09
N ASN A 325 -0.31 10.12 13.45
CA ASN A 325 -0.42 9.98 12.01
C ASN A 325 0.51 10.95 11.26
N PRO A 326 1.41 10.48 10.38
CA PRO A 326 2.38 11.33 9.69
C PRO A 326 1.82 12.06 8.46
N ARG A 327 0.54 11.84 8.10
CA ARG A 327 -0.12 12.36 6.89
C ARG A 327 -1.02 13.55 7.14
N GLY A 328 -1.18 13.98 8.40
CA GLY A 328 -2.03 15.11 8.74
C GLY A 328 -3.52 14.84 8.57
N LEU A 329 -3.92 13.56 8.61
CA LEU A 329 -5.34 13.20 8.71
C LEU A 329 -5.88 13.60 10.09
N PRO A 330 -7.16 14.04 10.17
CA PRO A 330 -7.77 14.42 11.45
C PRO A 330 -7.82 13.22 12.40
N LEU A 331 -7.68 13.50 13.71
CA LEU A 331 -7.81 12.49 14.76
C LEU A 331 -9.24 11.92 14.77
N SER A 332 -9.37 10.61 14.96
CA SER A 332 -10.67 9.98 15.20
C SER A 332 -11.17 10.30 16.61
N LEU A 333 -12.40 10.85 16.71
CA LEU A 333 -13.00 11.25 17.98
C LEU A 333 -13.77 10.11 18.67
N ASP A 334 -14.36 9.21 17.89
CA ASP A 334 -15.14 8.05 18.33
C ASP A 334 -14.35 6.71 18.21
N GLY A 335 -13.15 6.78 17.65
CA GLY A 335 -12.26 5.66 17.42
C GLY A 335 -12.57 4.87 16.14
N GLU A 336 -13.53 5.32 15.31
CA GLU A 336 -13.79 4.75 14.00
C GLU A 336 -12.62 5.04 13.04
N GLY A 337 -12.21 4.03 12.25
CA GLY A 337 -11.18 4.14 11.23
C GLY A 337 -11.71 4.60 9.87
N LEU A 338 -10.87 4.54 8.83
CA LEU A 338 -11.24 4.99 7.48
C LEU A 338 -12.37 4.21 6.82
N LYS A 339 -12.58 2.96 7.26
CA LYS A 339 -13.62 2.05 6.79
C LYS A 339 -14.61 1.78 7.91
N LYS A 340 -15.90 1.81 7.58
CA LYS A 340 -16.97 1.47 8.52
C LYS A 340 -16.76 0.08 9.12
N GLY A 341 -16.97 0.01 10.43
CA GLY A 341 -16.75 -1.19 11.22
C GLY A 341 -15.29 -1.52 11.52
N THR A 342 -14.35 -0.61 11.23
CA THR A 342 -12.94 -0.72 11.66
C THR A 342 -12.61 0.35 12.70
N ARG A 343 -11.62 0.09 13.55
CA ARG A 343 -11.18 1.04 14.59
C ARG A 343 -9.73 1.44 14.38
N VAL A 344 -9.43 2.71 14.68
CA VAL A 344 -8.06 3.23 14.69
C VAL A 344 -7.21 2.47 15.69
N GLY A 345 -6.00 2.10 15.27
CA GLY A 345 -5.04 1.36 16.08
C GLY A 345 -5.29 -0.16 16.11
N GLN A 346 -6.18 -0.67 15.26
CA GLN A 346 -6.44 -2.09 15.12
C GLN A 346 -5.94 -2.67 13.79
N GLY A 347 -5.45 -1.84 12.87
CA GLY A 347 -4.98 -2.28 11.55
C GLY A 347 -3.84 -3.30 11.65
N ALA A 348 -2.86 -3.06 12.54
CA ALA A 348 -1.75 -3.99 12.73
C ALA A 348 -2.19 -5.42 13.17
N PHE A 349 -3.24 -5.53 13.99
CA PHE A 349 -3.78 -6.84 14.40
C PHE A 349 -4.42 -7.56 13.21
N ARG A 350 -5.13 -6.81 12.35
CA ARG A 350 -5.78 -7.33 11.14
C ARG A 350 -4.78 -7.81 10.10
N GLU A 351 -3.65 -7.13 9.95
CA GLU A 351 -2.52 -7.56 9.13
C GLU A 351 -1.94 -8.90 9.60
N VAL A 352 -1.72 -9.05 10.90
CA VAL A 352 -1.23 -10.31 11.49
C VAL A 352 -2.28 -11.41 11.35
N ALA A 353 -3.56 -11.09 11.59
CA ALA A 353 -4.66 -12.03 11.46
C ALA A 353 -4.81 -12.55 10.02
N ALA A 354 -4.68 -11.70 9.01
CA ALA A 354 -4.73 -12.13 7.62
C ALA A 354 -3.65 -13.16 7.29
N TYR A 355 -2.44 -13.01 7.83
CA TYR A 355 -1.38 -14.01 7.68
C TYR A 355 -1.68 -15.31 8.43
N VAL A 356 -2.11 -15.21 9.69
CA VAL A 356 -2.44 -16.37 10.54
C VAL A 356 -3.59 -17.19 9.94
N LEU A 357 -4.58 -16.52 9.37
CA LEU A 357 -5.77 -17.12 8.78
C LEU A 357 -5.60 -17.52 7.30
N ASP A 358 -4.48 -17.16 6.68
CA ASP A 358 -4.09 -17.68 5.36
C ASP A 358 -3.44 -19.06 5.49
N HIS A 359 -4.28 -20.08 5.67
CA HIS A 359 -3.86 -21.46 5.88
C HIS A 359 -3.23 -22.08 4.64
N PRO A 360 -2.21 -22.93 4.78
CA PRO A 360 -1.68 -23.70 3.65
C PRO A 360 -2.68 -24.74 3.15
N LEU A 361 -2.50 -25.22 1.92
CA LEU A 361 -3.31 -26.31 1.35
C LEU A 361 -3.21 -27.62 2.17
N SER A 362 -2.10 -27.83 2.88
CA SER A 362 -1.86 -29.02 3.70
C SER A 362 -2.67 -29.05 5.00
N GLY A 363 -3.39 -27.97 5.33
CA GLY A 363 -4.23 -27.90 6.52
C GLY A 363 -4.08 -26.58 7.28
N ARG A 364 -4.66 -26.52 8.48
CA ARG A 364 -4.64 -25.31 9.31
C ARG A 364 -3.20 -24.99 9.77
N ARG A 365 -2.92 -23.69 9.93
CA ARG A 365 -1.68 -23.27 10.61
C ARG A 365 -1.79 -23.66 12.08
N SER A 366 -0.92 -24.57 12.50
CA SER A 366 -0.80 -24.95 13.92
C SER A 366 0.10 -23.99 14.70
N LEU A 367 1.06 -23.38 13.98
CA LEU A 367 2.09 -22.47 14.47
C LEU A 367 2.31 -21.32 13.46
N PHE A 368 3.03 -20.28 13.88
CA PHE A 368 3.43 -19.18 12.99
C PHE A 368 4.37 -19.72 11.89
N GLY A 369 3.83 -20.03 10.70
CA GLY A 369 4.61 -20.23 9.48
C GLY A 369 4.85 -21.66 8.98
N ASP A 370 3.99 -22.61 9.33
CA ASP A 370 3.94 -23.89 8.60
C ASP A 370 3.42 -23.66 7.17
N GLY A 371 4.29 -23.73 6.17
CA GLY A 371 3.93 -23.69 4.74
C GLY A 371 3.47 -22.32 4.19
N LYS A 372 3.56 -22.18 2.86
CA LYS A 372 2.99 -21.03 2.13
C LYS A 372 1.47 -21.09 2.25
N GLY A 373 0.85 -19.96 2.64
CA GLY A 373 -0.60 -19.87 2.75
C GLY A 373 -1.27 -20.01 1.37
N PHE A 374 -2.55 -20.37 1.37
CA PHE A 374 -3.31 -20.58 0.15
C PHE A 374 -3.35 -19.31 -0.72
N ALA A 375 -3.65 -18.17 -0.11
CA ALA A 375 -3.65 -16.86 -0.75
C ALA A 375 -2.23 -16.30 -0.95
N GLY A 376 -1.29 -16.69 -0.09
CA GLY A 376 0.10 -16.26 -0.17
C GLY A 376 0.36 -14.93 0.53
N VAL A 377 -0.37 -14.64 1.62
CA VAL A 377 -0.08 -13.47 2.47
C VAL A 377 1.35 -13.58 3.00
N PRO A 378 2.20 -12.55 2.84
CA PRO A 378 3.57 -12.60 3.34
C PRO A 378 3.62 -12.76 4.87
N PRO A 379 4.65 -13.44 5.40
CA PRO A 379 4.86 -13.55 6.84
C PRO A 379 4.73 -12.21 7.55
N THR A 380 3.81 -12.14 8.51
CA THR A 380 3.48 -10.92 9.23
C THR A 380 3.38 -11.22 10.72
N LEU A 381 4.12 -10.48 11.56
CA LEU A 381 4.02 -10.60 13.02
C LEU A 381 3.86 -9.23 13.69
N MET A 382 3.43 -9.23 14.94
CA MET A 382 3.46 -8.04 15.78
C MET A 382 4.87 -7.82 16.34
N VAL A 383 5.39 -6.59 16.27
CA VAL A 383 6.67 -6.21 16.87
C VAL A 383 6.57 -4.92 17.67
N LYS A 384 7.45 -4.80 18.66
CA LYS A 384 7.77 -3.55 19.34
C LYS A 384 9.04 -3.00 18.73
N CYS A 385 8.98 -1.79 18.19
CA CYS A 385 10.10 -1.15 17.50
C CYS A 385 10.30 0.27 18.00
N LEU A 386 11.53 0.64 18.33
CA LEU A 386 11.93 2.01 18.63
C LEU A 386 12.99 2.41 17.62
N HIS A 387 12.78 3.51 16.91
CA HIS A 387 13.80 4.11 16.06
C HIS A 387 13.44 5.58 15.82
N LYS A 388 14.43 6.48 15.76
CA LYS A 388 14.26 7.94 15.56
C LYS A 388 13.65 8.37 14.23
N SER A 389 13.59 7.47 13.25
CA SER A 389 12.99 7.74 11.92
C SER A 389 11.46 7.68 11.92
N PHE A 390 10.84 7.12 12.95
CA PHE A 390 9.38 7.09 13.07
C PHE A 390 8.82 8.46 13.48
N ASN A 391 7.50 8.63 13.43
CA ASN A 391 6.87 9.91 13.71
C ASN A 391 6.61 10.08 15.21
N TYR A 392 7.31 11.04 15.85
CA TYR A 392 7.16 11.37 17.28
C TYR A 392 6.87 12.86 17.47
N PRO A 393 5.61 13.29 17.37
CA PRO A 393 5.27 14.69 17.59
C PRO A 393 5.37 15.12 19.06
N ARG A 394 5.40 14.18 20.02
CA ARG A 394 5.45 14.48 21.47
C ARG A 394 6.54 13.70 22.21
N GLU A 395 6.41 12.38 22.26
CA GLU A 395 7.25 11.51 23.10
C GLU A 395 8.02 10.49 22.25
N PHE A 396 9.28 10.24 22.60
CA PHE A 396 10.12 9.23 21.96
C PHE A 396 9.96 7.88 22.67
N THR A 397 8.87 7.16 22.38
CA THR A 397 8.53 5.88 23.02
C THR A 397 8.53 4.72 22.01
N PRO A 398 8.80 3.48 22.41
CA PRO A 398 8.71 2.35 21.49
C PRO A 398 7.29 2.22 20.92
N LYS A 399 7.21 1.97 19.61
CA LYS A 399 5.95 1.80 18.89
C LYS A 399 5.63 0.31 18.74
N ILE A 400 4.36 -0.03 18.74
CA ILE A 400 3.87 -1.38 18.45
C ILE A 400 3.23 -1.36 17.07
N GLY A 401 3.46 -2.38 16.26
CA GLY A 401 2.93 -2.44 14.90
C GLY A 401 3.17 -3.78 14.21
N SER A 402 2.58 -3.95 13.03
CA SER A 402 2.83 -5.12 12.21
C SER A 402 4.16 -4.98 11.47
N LEU A 403 4.93 -6.08 11.44
CA LEU A 403 6.13 -6.25 10.62
C LEU A 403 5.84 -7.34 9.59
N GLN A 404 5.66 -6.93 8.34
CA GLN A 404 5.37 -7.84 7.23
C GLN A 404 6.62 -8.01 6.36
N MET A 405 6.87 -9.22 5.89
CA MET A 405 8.00 -9.52 5.01
C MET A 405 7.84 -8.79 3.69
N PHE A 406 8.90 -8.12 3.25
CA PHE A 406 8.92 -7.50 1.93
C PHE A 406 9.13 -8.60 0.89
N THR A 407 8.26 -8.62 -0.12
CA THR A 407 8.35 -9.59 -1.22
C THR A 407 8.88 -8.90 -2.47
N GLU A 408 9.92 -9.45 -3.09
CA GLU A 408 10.36 -9.01 -4.42
C GLU A 408 9.21 -9.15 -5.43
N ASN A 409 8.93 -8.07 -6.16
CA ASN A 409 7.78 -7.94 -7.04
C ASN A 409 8.11 -7.04 -8.23
N SER A 410 7.30 -7.12 -9.28
CA SER A 410 7.42 -6.34 -10.52
C SER A 410 6.41 -5.19 -10.60
N GLY A 411 5.81 -4.80 -9.47
CA GLY A 411 4.73 -3.81 -9.40
C GLY A 411 3.43 -4.38 -8.83
N SER A 412 2.37 -3.57 -8.83
CA SER A 412 1.05 -3.98 -8.37
C SER A 412 0.14 -4.38 -9.56
N CYS A 413 -1.00 -5.01 -9.26
CA CYS A 413 -2.01 -5.31 -10.26
C CYS A 413 -2.62 -4.05 -10.89
N GLU A 414 -2.38 -2.86 -10.35
CA GLU A 414 -2.90 -1.63 -10.93
C GLU A 414 -2.19 -1.20 -12.21
N ASP A 415 -0.97 -1.68 -12.42
CA ASP A 415 -0.13 -1.38 -13.58
C ASP A 415 -0.39 -2.33 -14.76
N MET A 416 -1.31 -3.29 -14.60
CA MET A 416 -1.58 -4.34 -15.58
C MET A 416 -3.07 -4.48 -15.89
N GLY A 417 -3.38 -4.88 -17.13
CA GLY A 417 -4.75 -5.22 -17.51
C GLY A 417 -5.22 -6.51 -16.82
N PRO A 418 -6.43 -6.54 -16.22
CA PRO A 418 -6.87 -7.67 -15.39
C PRO A 418 -7.00 -8.99 -16.15
N GLY A 419 -7.14 -8.95 -17.48
CA GLY A 419 -7.16 -10.15 -18.32
C GLY A 419 -5.85 -10.96 -18.31
N ALA A 420 -4.73 -10.38 -17.87
CA ALA A 420 -3.43 -11.06 -17.82
C ALA A 420 -3.24 -11.95 -16.57
N PHE A 421 -4.11 -11.83 -15.57
CA PHE A 421 -3.92 -12.53 -14.30
C PHE A 421 -4.35 -14.01 -14.36
N PRO A 422 -3.55 -14.94 -13.81
CA PRO A 422 -3.95 -16.34 -13.76
C PRO A 422 -5.20 -16.56 -12.90
N VAL A 423 -6.13 -17.37 -13.39
CA VAL A 423 -7.41 -17.66 -12.71
C VAL A 423 -7.18 -18.20 -11.30
N LYS A 424 -6.25 -19.15 -11.15
CA LYS A 424 -5.90 -19.77 -9.85
C LYS A 424 -5.45 -18.72 -8.84
N GLU A 425 -4.65 -17.73 -9.25
CA GLU A 425 -4.14 -16.68 -8.37
C GLU A 425 -5.22 -15.69 -7.95
N VAL A 426 -6.14 -15.33 -8.86
CA VAL A 426 -7.29 -14.50 -8.49
C VAL A 426 -8.19 -15.23 -7.49
N HIS A 427 -8.52 -16.51 -7.74
CA HIS A 427 -9.37 -17.33 -6.87
C HIS A 427 -8.80 -17.51 -5.46
N LYS A 428 -7.48 -17.61 -5.34
CA LYS A 428 -6.78 -17.63 -4.05
C LYS A 428 -7.10 -16.40 -3.20
N ILE A 429 -7.03 -15.22 -3.83
CA ILE A 429 -7.32 -13.93 -3.18
C ILE A 429 -8.81 -13.80 -2.86
N THR A 430 -9.71 -14.21 -3.77
CA THR A 430 -11.16 -14.10 -3.53
C THR A 430 -11.60 -14.90 -2.31
N VAL A 431 -11.02 -16.09 -2.08
CA VAL A 431 -11.32 -16.92 -0.91
C VAL A 431 -10.93 -16.20 0.38
N LEU A 432 -9.73 -15.62 0.44
CA LEU A 432 -9.28 -14.89 1.63
C LEU A 432 -10.11 -13.62 1.86
N ASP A 433 -10.31 -12.80 0.83
CA ASP A 433 -11.00 -11.52 0.98
C ASP A 433 -12.49 -11.66 1.32
N ILE A 434 -13.18 -12.65 0.73
CA ILE A 434 -14.57 -12.96 1.11
C ILE A 434 -14.59 -13.38 2.57
N ARG A 435 -13.74 -14.33 2.98
CA ARG A 435 -13.71 -14.83 4.36
C ARG A 435 -13.39 -13.74 5.38
N LEU A 436 -12.46 -12.85 5.06
CA LEU A 436 -12.11 -11.74 5.95
C LEU A 436 -13.00 -10.50 5.76
N ALA A 437 -14.01 -10.52 4.88
CA ALA A 437 -14.86 -9.37 4.57
C ALA A 437 -14.03 -8.09 4.33
N ASN A 438 -13.04 -8.18 3.45
CA ASN A 438 -12.08 -7.10 3.23
C ASN A 438 -12.78 -5.82 2.72
N ALA A 439 -12.59 -4.70 3.43
CA ALA A 439 -13.20 -3.41 3.09
C ALA A 439 -12.32 -2.52 2.20
N ASP A 440 -11.12 -2.97 1.84
CA ASP A 440 -10.16 -2.18 1.04
C ASP A 440 -9.37 -3.01 0.02
N ARG A 441 -9.96 -4.07 -0.57
CA ARG A 441 -9.27 -4.79 -1.64
C ARG A 441 -9.35 -4.04 -2.96
N HIS A 442 -8.26 -3.37 -3.30
CA HIS A 442 -8.00 -2.81 -4.63
C HIS A 442 -6.74 -3.43 -5.27
N ALA A 443 -6.54 -3.23 -6.56
CA ALA A 443 -5.44 -3.76 -7.36
C ALA A 443 -4.07 -3.30 -6.86
N GLY A 444 -3.98 -2.09 -6.29
CA GLY A 444 -2.76 -1.62 -5.62
C GLY A 444 -2.37 -2.43 -4.37
N ASN A 445 -3.31 -3.18 -3.78
CA ASN A 445 -3.07 -4.04 -2.62
C ASN A 445 -2.77 -5.49 -3.05
N ILE A 446 -2.51 -5.73 -4.34
CA ILE A 446 -2.13 -7.03 -4.87
C ILE A 446 -0.86 -6.83 -5.69
N LEU A 447 0.25 -7.41 -5.24
CA LEU A 447 1.51 -7.35 -5.97
C LEU A 447 1.59 -8.46 -7.00
N ILE A 448 2.36 -8.23 -8.06
CA ILE A 448 2.68 -9.22 -9.08
C ILE A 448 4.14 -9.61 -8.94
N SER A 449 4.40 -10.91 -8.88
CA SER A 449 5.74 -11.47 -8.96
C SER A 449 5.77 -12.60 -10.00
N LYS A 450 6.93 -13.18 -10.26
CA LYS A 450 7.09 -14.34 -11.14
C LYS A 450 7.73 -15.48 -10.38
N GLU A 451 7.23 -16.70 -10.56
CA GLU A 451 7.95 -17.87 -10.02
C GLU A 451 9.27 -18.07 -10.76
N GLU A 452 10.32 -18.39 -10.00
CA GLU A 452 11.68 -18.60 -10.52
C GLU A 452 11.74 -19.78 -11.51
N ASP A 453 10.89 -20.80 -11.32
CA ASP A 453 10.99 -22.08 -12.05
C ASP A 453 10.28 -22.08 -13.42
N ASN A 454 9.22 -21.29 -13.60
CA ASN A 454 8.36 -21.36 -14.79
C ASN A 454 7.96 -19.99 -15.37
N ASN A 455 8.42 -18.88 -14.76
CA ASN A 455 8.11 -17.50 -15.16
C ASN A 455 6.59 -17.17 -15.16
N GLN A 456 5.78 -17.97 -14.46
CA GLN A 456 4.35 -17.76 -14.27
C GLN A 456 4.12 -16.63 -13.27
N SER A 457 3.17 -15.74 -13.59
CA SER A 457 2.79 -14.66 -12.69
C SER A 457 2.13 -15.20 -11.42
N VAL A 458 2.57 -14.72 -10.27
CA VAL A 458 1.99 -14.98 -8.95
C VAL A 458 1.41 -13.68 -8.41
N LEU A 459 0.27 -13.77 -7.74
CA LEU A 459 -0.33 -12.63 -7.08
C LEU A 459 -0.09 -12.71 -5.58
N ILE A 460 0.33 -11.61 -4.96
CA ILE A 460 0.66 -11.55 -3.54
C ILE A 460 -0.27 -10.50 -2.90
N PRO A 461 -1.29 -10.93 -2.12
CA PRO A 461 -2.14 -9.98 -1.42
C PRO A 461 -1.38 -9.35 -0.24
N ILE A 462 -1.47 -8.03 -0.14
CA ILE A 462 -0.90 -7.22 0.94
C ILE A 462 -1.96 -6.28 1.52
N ASP A 463 -1.59 -5.53 2.56
CA ASP A 463 -2.39 -4.44 3.13
C ASP A 463 -3.81 -4.85 3.58
N HIS A 464 -3.87 -5.68 4.63
CA HIS A 464 -5.12 -6.21 5.20
C HIS A 464 -5.62 -5.42 6.40
N GLY A 465 -5.14 -4.18 6.60
CA GLY A 465 -5.49 -3.34 7.76
C GLY A 465 -6.99 -3.05 7.93
N TYR A 466 -7.81 -3.26 6.88
CA TYR A 466 -9.26 -3.04 6.87
C TYR A 466 -10.08 -4.31 6.63
N CYS A 467 -9.56 -5.49 6.98
CA CYS A 467 -10.33 -6.73 7.00
C CYS A 467 -10.98 -6.97 8.38
N LEU A 468 -11.88 -7.94 8.49
CA LEU A 468 -12.63 -8.34 9.69
C LEU A 468 -13.46 -7.22 10.34
N PRO A 469 -14.18 -6.36 9.59
CA PRO A 469 -14.97 -5.27 10.15
C PRO A 469 -16.11 -5.78 11.05
N THR A 470 -16.69 -4.90 11.87
CA THR A 470 -17.88 -5.22 12.69
C THR A 470 -19.18 -5.30 11.88
N SER A 471 -19.17 -4.87 10.61
CA SER A 471 -20.31 -4.92 9.69
C SER A 471 -19.82 -5.09 8.24
N PHE A 472 -20.72 -5.46 7.33
CA PHE A 472 -20.40 -5.64 5.91
C PHE A 472 -20.48 -4.34 5.08
N GLU A 473 -20.84 -3.21 5.69
CA GLU A 473 -21.19 -1.95 5.01
C GLU A 473 -20.15 -1.49 3.97
N ASP A 474 -18.86 -1.59 4.29
CA ASP A 474 -17.76 -1.09 3.46
C ASP A 474 -17.00 -2.19 2.70
N CYS A 475 -17.53 -3.42 2.64
CA CYS A 475 -16.93 -4.50 1.83
C CYS A 475 -16.72 -4.02 0.38
N THR A 476 -15.49 -4.21 -0.11
CA THR A 476 -15.04 -3.68 -1.39
C THR A 476 -14.02 -4.62 -2.03
N PHE A 477 -14.34 -5.10 -3.23
CA PHE A 477 -13.53 -6.07 -3.98
C PHE A 477 -13.32 -5.63 -5.43
N GLU A 478 -12.13 -5.13 -5.79
CA GLU A 478 -11.83 -4.76 -7.19
C GLU A 478 -11.81 -5.98 -8.14
N TRP A 479 -11.50 -7.17 -7.62
CA TRP A 479 -11.48 -8.39 -8.44
C TRP A 479 -12.88 -8.82 -8.93
N LEU A 480 -13.98 -8.23 -8.44
CA LEU A 480 -15.33 -8.45 -9.00
C LEU A 480 -15.41 -8.07 -10.49
N TYR A 481 -14.61 -7.09 -10.91
CA TYR A 481 -14.58 -6.62 -12.28
C TYR A 481 -13.59 -7.39 -13.17
N TRP A 482 -12.89 -8.38 -12.60
CA TRP A 482 -11.92 -9.18 -13.32
C TRP A 482 -12.58 -10.42 -13.93
N PRO A 483 -12.26 -10.80 -15.18
CA PRO A 483 -12.93 -11.91 -15.86
C PRO A 483 -12.77 -13.26 -15.15
N GLN A 484 -11.68 -13.45 -14.39
CA GLN A 484 -11.37 -14.65 -13.61
C GLN A 484 -12.39 -14.89 -12.49
N ALA A 485 -12.94 -13.83 -11.89
CA ALA A 485 -13.94 -13.95 -10.82
C ALA A 485 -15.27 -14.54 -11.31
N ARG A 486 -15.53 -14.47 -12.63
CA ARG A 486 -16.72 -15.06 -13.25
C ARG A 486 -16.57 -16.55 -13.57
N GLN A 487 -15.39 -17.13 -13.37
CA GLN A 487 -15.14 -18.55 -13.57
C GLN A 487 -15.41 -19.34 -12.27
N PRO A 488 -15.90 -20.60 -12.36
CA PRO A 488 -16.11 -21.43 -11.17
C PRO A 488 -14.79 -21.78 -10.49
N TYR A 489 -14.81 -21.94 -9.17
CA TYR A 489 -13.67 -22.43 -8.42
C TYR A 489 -13.24 -23.82 -8.89
N SER A 490 -11.93 -24.07 -8.89
CA SER A 490 -11.39 -25.41 -9.15
C SER A 490 -11.76 -26.39 -8.03
N PRO A 491 -11.81 -27.73 -8.29
CA PRO A 491 -12.06 -28.72 -7.24
C PRO A 491 -11.12 -28.61 -6.04
N GLU A 492 -9.82 -28.38 -6.28
CA GLU A 492 -8.81 -28.15 -5.23
C GLU A 492 -9.16 -26.94 -4.34
N THR A 493 -9.62 -25.84 -4.96
CA THR A 493 -10.07 -24.65 -4.22
C THR A 493 -11.35 -24.91 -3.44
N ILE A 494 -12.29 -25.68 -3.99
CA ILE A 494 -13.53 -26.07 -3.30
C ILE A 494 -13.21 -26.91 -2.05
N ASP A 495 -12.30 -27.87 -2.16
CA ASP A 495 -11.89 -28.71 -1.03
C ASP A 495 -11.18 -27.89 0.05
N TYR A 496 -10.33 -26.94 -0.35
CA TYR A 496 -9.76 -25.96 0.58
C TYR A 496 -10.85 -25.17 1.31
N ILE A 497 -11.83 -24.60 0.59
CA ILE A 497 -12.95 -23.84 1.17
C ILE A 497 -13.75 -24.70 2.17
N LYS A 498 -14.01 -25.97 1.85
CA LYS A 498 -14.74 -26.88 2.74
C LYS A 498 -14.02 -27.11 4.06
N SER A 499 -12.68 -27.12 4.04
CA SER A 499 -11.84 -27.34 5.23
C SER A 499 -11.79 -26.16 6.22
N LEU A 500 -12.19 -24.96 5.79
CA LEU A 500 -12.18 -23.75 6.63
C LEU A 500 -13.24 -23.80 7.74
N ASP A 501 -12.89 -23.27 8.92
CA ASP A 501 -13.70 -23.37 10.13
C ASP A 501 -13.54 -22.13 11.02
N ALA A 502 -14.58 -21.28 11.03
CA ALA A 502 -14.53 -19.99 11.70
C ALA A 502 -14.33 -20.07 13.23
N GLU A 503 -14.80 -21.11 13.93
CA GLU A 503 -14.62 -21.20 15.38
C GLU A 503 -13.16 -21.51 15.73
N GLU A 504 -12.57 -22.41 14.96
CA GLU A 504 -11.17 -22.80 15.10
C GLU A 504 -10.25 -21.63 14.74
N ASP A 505 -10.64 -20.84 13.75
CA ASP A 505 -9.95 -19.61 13.35
C ASP A 505 -9.97 -18.54 14.45
N ILE A 506 -11.12 -18.34 15.09
CA ILE A 506 -11.27 -17.41 16.22
C ILE A 506 -10.43 -17.86 17.41
N ALA A 507 -10.45 -19.17 17.71
CA ALA A 507 -9.61 -19.75 18.75
C ALA A 507 -8.11 -19.58 18.44
N LEU A 508 -7.72 -19.74 17.17
CA LEU A 508 -6.35 -19.54 16.71
C LEU A 508 -5.90 -18.07 16.86
N LEU A 509 -6.73 -17.09 16.48
CA LEU A 509 -6.42 -15.68 16.70
C LEU A 509 -6.23 -15.35 18.19
N LYS A 510 -7.12 -15.90 19.03
CA LYS A 510 -7.01 -15.76 20.49
C LYS A 510 -5.72 -16.39 21.02
N PHE A 511 -5.35 -17.57 20.52
CA PHE A 511 -4.09 -18.24 20.84
C PHE A 511 -2.87 -17.38 20.48
N HIS A 512 -2.95 -16.63 19.37
CA HIS A 512 -1.95 -15.66 18.93
C HIS A 512 -2.01 -14.30 19.63
N GLY A 513 -2.92 -14.12 20.58
CA GLY A 513 -2.99 -12.94 21.44
C GLY A 513 -3.97 -11.87 20.99
N TRP A 514 -4.81 -12.13 19.98
CA TRP A 514 -5.89 -11.23 19.60
C TRP A 514 -7.24 -11.83 19.95
N ASP A 515 -7.84 -11.34 21.05
CA ASP A 515 -9.23 -11.66 21.38
C ASP A 515 -10.16 -10.87 20.45
N LEU A 516 -10.59 -11.53 19.38
CA LEU A 516 -11.37 -10.91 18.32
C LEU A 516 -12.70 -10.37 18.89
N PRO A 517 -13.04 -9.08 18.69
CA PRO A 517 -14.30 -8.54 19.16
C PRO A 517 -15.50 -9.33 18.64
N VAL A 518 -16.56 -9.45 19.44
CA VAL A 518 -17.71 -10.34 19.16
C VAL A 518 -18.32 -10.03 17.79
N GLU A 519 -18.45 -8.76 17.44
CA GLU A 519 -19.00 -8.31 16.17
C GLU A 519 -18.08 -8.66 14.99
N CYS A 520 -16.75 -8.55 15.15
CA CYS A 520 -15.78 -8.97 14.14
C CYS A 520 -15.80 -10.51 13.96
N ALA A 521 -15.95 -11.25 15.07
CA ALA A 521 -16.09 -12.70 15.05
C ALA A 521 -17.38 -13.14 14.37
N ARG A 522 -18.49 -12.43 14.58
CA ARG A 522 -19.74 -12.63 13.84
C ARG A 522 -19.54 -12.44 12.34
N THR A 523 -18.90 -11.36 11.91
CA THR A 523 -18.57 -11.12 10.50
C THR A 523 -17.80 -12.30 9.90
N LEU A 524 -16.75 -12.78 10.57
CA LEU A 524 -15.95 -13.92 10.11
C LEU A 524 -16.77 -15.22 9.98
N ARG A 525 -17.68 -15.49 10.92
CA ARG A 525 -18.57 -16.66 10.87
C ARG A 525 -19.52 -16.58 9.68
N ILE A 526 -20.18 -15.44 9.52
CA ILE A 526 -21.18 -15.21 8.47
C ILE A 526 -20.51 -15.23 7.08
N SER A 527 -19.36 -14.58 6.92
CA SER A 527 -18.63 -14.57 5.64
C SER A 527 -18.09 -15.96 5.26
N THR A 528 -17.57 -16.72 6.22
CA THR A 528 -17.12 -18.11 6.00
C THR A 528 -18.30 -18.99 5.62
N MET A 529 -19.45 -18.83 6.30
CA MET A 529 -20.68 -19.54 5.99
C MET A 529 -21.18 -19.22 4.57
N LEU A 530 -21.23 -17.94 4.20
CA LEU A 530 -21.61 -17.48 2.87
C LEU A 530 -20.72 -18.09 1.79
N LEU A 531 -19.40 -18.09 1.99
CA LEU A 531 -18.46 -18.67 1.05
C LEU A 531 -18.72 -20.17 0.85
N LYS A 532 -18.86 -20.93 1.95
CA LYS A 532 -19.09 -22.38 1.89
C LYS A 532 -20.43 -22.73 1.23
N LYS A 533 -21.51 -22.08 1.66
CA LYS A 533 -22.87 -22.31 1.10
C LYS A 533 -23.00 -21.87 -0.34
N GLY A 534 -22.33 -20.79 -0.74
CA GLY A 534 -22.32 -20.32 -2.12
C GLY A 534 -21.59 -21.29 -3.05
N VAL A 535 -20.43 -21.78 -2.62
CA VAL A 535 -19.62 -22.75 -3.39
C VAL A 535 -20.33 -24.09 -3.54
N GLU A 536 -21.00 -24.57 -2.49
CA GLU A 536 -21.83 -25.78 -2.53
C GLU A 536 -22.93 -25.71 -3.61
N ARG A 537 -23.44 -24.50 -3.87
CA ARG A 537 -24.44 -24.20 -4.90
C ARG A 537 -23.86 -23.87 -6.27
N GLY A 538 -22.55 -24.05 -6.47
CA GLY A 538 -21.87 -23.77 -7.73
C GLY A 538 -21.76 -22.28 -8.07
N LEU A 539 -21.91 -21.39 -7.07
CA LEU A 539 -21.74 -19.96 -7.30
C LEU A 539 -20.26 -19.61 -7.54
N THR A 540 -20.04 -18.68 -8.48
CA THR A 540 -18.72 -18.15 -8.81
C THR A 540 -18.24 -17.15 -7.76
N PRO A 541 -16.92 -16.86 -7.68
CA PRO A 541 -16.40 -15.79 -6.81
C PRO A 541 -17.14 -14.46 -7.00
N PHE A 542 -17.42 -14.09 -8.25
CA PHE A 542 -18.20 -12.90 -8.60
C PHE A 542 -19.57 -12.91 -7.95
N ALA A 543 -20.29 -14.02 -8.06
CA ALA A 543 -21.62 -14.14 -7.50
C ALA A 543 -21.61 -13.96 -5.98
N ILE A 544 -20.68 -14.63 -5.29
CA ILE A 544 -20.58 -14.59 -3.82
C ILE A 544 -20.12 -13.21 -3.34
N GLY A 545 -19.05 -12.67 -3.92
CA GLY A 545 -18.53 -11.35 -3.54
C GLY A 545 -19.53 -10.21 -3.81
N ASN A 546 -20.33 -10.30 -4.88
CA ASN A 546 -21.36 -9.30 -5.17
C ASN A 546 -22.49 -9.27 -4.13
N LEU A 547 -22.73 -10.35 -3.39
CA LEU A 547 -23.70 -10.36 -2.27
C LEU A 547 -23.20 -9.58 -1.05
N MET A 548 -21.88 -9.38 -0.94
CA MET A 548 -21.26 -8.66 0.17
C MET A 548 -21.10 -7.17 -0.11
N CYS A 549 -21.09 -6.76 -1.37
CA CYS A 549 -20.84 -5.38 -1.76
C CYS A 549 -22.15 -4.62 -1.97
N ARG A 550 -22.27 -3.45 -1.35
CA ARG A 550 -23.35 -2.50 -1.65
C ARG A 550 -23.20 -1.94 -3.07
N GLU A 551 -24.32 -1.80 -3.78
CA GLU A 551 -24.36 -1.12 -5.10
C GLU A 551 -24.13 0.39 -4.98
N SER A 552 -24.64 1.00 -3.91
CA SER A 552 -24.42 2.41 -3.55
C SER A 552 -24.37 2.54 -2.04
N LEU A 553 -23.87 3.67 -1.52
CA LEU A 553 -23.83 3.90 -0.07
C LEU A 553 -25.19 3.71 0.63
N ASN A 554 -26.28 4.05 -0.06
CA ASN A 554 -27.63 4.08 0.50
C ASN A 554 -28.42 2.77 0.30
N LYS A 555 -27.87 1.78 -0.42
CA LYS A 555 -28.51 0.50 -0.66
C LYS A 555 -27.72 -0.61 0.01
N GLU A 556 -28.31 -1.22 1.02
CA GLU A 556 -27.72 -2.37 1.73
C GLU A 556 -27.40 -3.51 0.76
N SER A 557 -26.34 -4.25 1.08
CA SER A 557 -25.96 -5.45 0.35
C SER A 557 -26.84 -6.63 0.77
N VAL A 558 -26.88 -7.67 -0.07
CA VAL A 558 -27.71 -8.85 0.22
C VAL A 558 -27.30 -9.52 1.54
N ILE A 559 -26.01 -9.54 1.88
CA ILE A 559 -25.56 -10.08 3.15
C ILE A 559 -26.05 -9.25 4.35
N GLU A 560 -26.12 -7.93 4.21
CA GLU A 560 -26.65 -7.04 5.25
C GLU A 560 -28.15 -7.26 5.44
N GLU A 561 -28.91 -7.38 4.34
CA GLU A 561 -30.34 -7.72 4.41
C GLU A 561 -30.56 -9.08 5.10
N ILE A 562 -29.71 -10.08 4.83
CA ILE A 562 -29.77 -11.39 5.49
C ILE A 562 -29.51 -11.24 7.00
N VAL A 563 -28.47 -10.50 7.39
CA VAL A 563 -28.15 -10.28 8.81
C VAL A 563 -29.27 -9.51 9.51
N GLN A 564 -29.81 -8.47 8.87
CA GLN A 564 -30.88 -7.67 9.44
C GLN A 564 -32.17 -8.48 9.59
N ALA A 565 -32.56 -9.25 8.56
CA ALA A 565 -33.71 -10.13 8.65
C ALA A 565 -33.55 -11.19 9.75
N ALA A 566 -32.33 -11.69 9.97
CA ALA A 566 -32.06 -12.62 11.07
C ALA A 566 -32.20 -11.93 12.44
N LEU A 567 -31.66 -10.71 12.59
CA LEU A 567 -31.81 -9.90 13.81
C LEU A 567 -33.28 -9.60 14.11
N ASP A 568 -34.08 -9.27 13.10
CA ASP A 568 -35.51 -8.99 13.25
C ASP A 568 -36.32 -10.26 13.58
N SER A 569 -35.80 -11.44 13.23
CA SER A 569 -36.44 -12.74 13.48
C SER A 569 -36.21 -13.29 14.89
N VAL A 570 -35.20 -12.79 15.61
CA VAL A 570 -34.83 -13.27 16.95
C VAL A 570 -35.16 -12.24 18.04
N LEU A 571 -35.41 -12.72 19.27
CA LEU A 571 -35.69 -11.83 20.40
C LEU A 571 -34.40 -11.08 20.84
N PRO A 572 -34.51 -9.84 21.35
CA PRO A 572 -33.37 -9.16 21.96
C PRO A 572 -32.74 -9.99 23.08
N GLY A 573 -31.41 -10.07 23.11
CA GLY A 573 -30.66 -10.86 24.12
C GLY A 573 -30.57 -12.36 23.82
N THR A 574 -31.03 -12.80 22.65
CA THR A 574 -30.83 -14.17 22.16
C THR A 574 -29.34 -14.52 22.03
N SER A 575 -29.00 -15.81 22.18
CA SER A 575 -27.64 -16.29 22.06
C SER A 575 -27.07 -16.10 20.64
N GLU A 576 -25.75 -15.90 20.55
CA GLU A 576 -25.05 -15.76 19.26
C GLU A 576 -25.28 -16.98 18.35
N ALA A 577 -25.33 -18.19 18.91
CA ALA A 577 -25.58 -19.42 18.16
C ALA A 577 -26.95 -19.40 17.47
N THR A 578 -28.00 -19.00 18.21
CA THR A 578 -29.36 -18.91 17.66
C THR A 578 -29.48 -17.83 16.58
N LEU A 579 -28.78 -16.69 16.74
CA LEU A 579 -28.71 -15.67 15.68
C LEU A 579 -28.06 -16.24 14.41
N LEU A 580 -26.94 -16.97 14.55
CA LEU A 580 -26.24 -17.57 13.43
C LEU A 580 -27.04 -18.68 12.73
N ASP A 581 -27.85 -19.43 13.49
CA ASP A 581 -28.79 -20.41 12.93
C ASP A 581 -29.85 -19.70 12.07
N ALA A 582 -30.41 -18.58 12.54
CA ALA A 582 -31.35 -17.77 11.79
C ALA A 582 -30.70 -17.20 10.51
N VAL A 583 -29.47 -16.66 10.62
CA VAL A 583 -28.68 -16.20 9.46
C VAL A 583 -28.49 -17.34 8.46
N SER A 584 -28.12 -18.54 8.91
CA SER A 584 -27.92 -19.69 8.02
C SER A 584 -29.18 -20.05 7.23
N GLN A 585 -30.34 -20.10 7.89
CA GLN A 585 -31.61 -20.46 7.24
C GLN A 585 -32.05 -19.41 6.22
N ILE A 586 -31.97 -18.13 6.57
CA ILE A 586 -32.33 -17.03 5.67
C ILE A 586 -31.35 -16.98 4.48
N MET A 587 -30.07 -17.20 4.74
CA MET A 587 -29.04 -17.29 3.71
C MET A 587 -29.31 -18.42 2.72
N ASP A 588 -29.69 -19.61 3.19
CA ASP A 588 -30.06 -20.73 2.31
C ASP A 588 -31.19 -20.36 1.36
N LEU A 589 -32.27 -19.74 1.87
CA LEU A 589 -33.41 -19.28 1.06
C LEU A 589 -32.97 -18.29 -0.01
N ARG A 590 -32.19 -17.27 0.37
CA ARG A 590 -31.69 -16.24 -0.56
C ARG A 590 -30.77 -16.82 -1.63
N LEU A 591 -29.86 -17.72 -1.26
CA LEU A 591 -28.96 -18.35 -2.22
C LEU A 591 -29.74 -19.26 -3.20
N ASP A 592 -30.77 -19.98 -2.73
CA ASP A 592 -31.62 -20.80 -3.60
C ASP A 592 -32.46 -19.97 -4.58
N GLU A 593 -32.93 -18.78 -4.17
CA GLU A 593 -33.55 -17.80 -5.08
C GLU A 593 -32.58 -17.35 -6.18
N ILE A 594 -31.34 -17.00 -5.82
CA ILE A 594 -30.31 -16.53 -6.76
C ILE A 594 -29.95 -17.62 -7.76
N VAL A 595 -29.79 -18.87 -7.31
CA VAL A 595 -29.48 -20.01 -8.18
C VAL A 595 -30.64 -20.26 -9.15
N ARG A 596 -31.89 -20.23 -8.68
CA ARG A 596 -33.07 -20.40 -9.53
C ARG A 596 -33.23 -19.30 -10.56
N ALA A 597 -32.89 -18.05 -10.23
CA ALA A 597 -32.95 -16.93 -11.18
C ALA A 597 -31.90 -17.00 -12.30
N ARG A 598 -30.91 -17.90 -12.19
CA ARG A 598 -29.86 -18.12 -13.21
C ARG A 598 -30.15 -19.29 -14.16
N LEU A 599 -31.08 -20.17 -13.79
CA LEU A 599 -31.61 -21.25 -14.63
C LEU A 599 -32.72 -20.71 -15.51
#